data_AF-A0A525JD87-F1
#
_entry.id   AF-A0A525JD87-F1
#
_cell.length_a   1.000
_cell.length_b   1.000
_cell.length_c   1.000
_cell.angle_alpha   90.00
_cell.angle_beta   90.00
_cell.angle_gamma   90.00
#
_symmetry.space_group_name_H-M   'P 1'
#
loop_
_entity.id
_entity.type
_entity.pdbx_description
1 polymer ?
#
loop_
_entity_poly.entity_id
_entity_poly.type
_entity_poly.pdbx_seq_one_letter_code
_entity_poly.pdbx_strand_id
1 'polypeptide(L)' 'MQARDLVDMAIDEDPRAPCPWVPSELWPDFLAAVGRTPNLIGAVIYRNKTVREGAPLTDITTRRY' A
#
# COMPACT_ATOMS: atom_id res chain seq x y z
N MET A 1 -3.38 14.33 5.08
CA MET A 1 -3.63 13.18 4.19
C MET A 1 -2.82 12.02 4.75
N GLN A 2 -3.46 10.92 5.11
CA GLN A 2 -2.82 9.75 5.71
C GLN A 2 -2.33 8.78 4.63
N ALA A 3 -1.44 7.85 5.00
CA ALA A 3 -0.94 6.82 4.08
C ALA A 3 -2.08 6.01 3.42
N ARG A 4 -3.19 5.78 4.16
CA ARG A 4 -4.41 5.18 3.63
C ARG A 4 -5.02 5.98 2.47
N ASP A 5 -5.14 7.30 2.61
CA ASP A 5 -5.76 8.16 1.59
C ASP A 5 -4.95 8.13 0.28
N LEU A 6 -3.62 8.10 0.39
CA LEU A 6 -2.71 7.99 -0.75
C LEU A 6 -2.81 6.62 -1.44
N VAL A 7 -2.94 5.54 -0.68
CA VAL A 7 -3.18 4.20 -1.25
C VAL A 7 -4.55 4.12 -1.92
N ASP A 8 -5.58 4.73 -1.31
CA ASP A 8 -6.91 4.81 -1.91
C ASP A 8 -6.85 5.53 -3.26
N MET A 9 -6.14 6.66 -3.34
CA MET A 9 -5.91 7.41 -4.58
C MET A 9 -5.18 6.57 -5.63
N ALA A 10 -4.10 5.88 -5.27
CA ALA A 10 -3.34 5.04 -6.20
C ALA A 10 -4.19 3.88 -6.77
N ILE A 11 -5.07 3.29 -5.95
CA ILE A 11 -6.01 2.26 -6.40
C ILE A 11 -7.05 2.83 -7.36
N ASP A 12 -7.55 4.04 -7.08
CA ASP A 12 -8.55 4.70 -7.91
C ASP A 12 -7.96 5.18 -9.25
N GLU A 13 -6.69 5.59 -9.29
CA GLU A 13 -5.97 5.97 -10.51
C GLU A 13 -5.63 4.78 -11.43
N ASP A 14 -5.25 3.63 -10.86
CA ASP A 14 -5.01 2.40 -11.62
C ASP A 14 -5.81 1.20 -11.05
N PRO A 15 -7.12 1.12 -11.32
CA PRO A 15 -7.98 0.06 -10.81
C PRO A 15 -7.62 -1.32 -11.35
N ARG A 16 -6.82 -1.41 -12.43
CA ARG A 16 -6.43 -2.69 -13.04
C ARG A 16 -5.15 -3.25 -12.43
N ALA A 17 -4.33 -2.40 -11.82
CA ALA A 17 -3.15 -2.87 -11.13
C ALA A 17 -3.50 -3.83 -9.98
N PRO A 18 -2.82 -4.97 -9.86
CA PRO A 18 -3.11 -5.95 -8.81
C PRO A 18 -2.55 -5.53 -7.45
N CYS A 19 -1.53 -4.66 -7.41
CA CYS A 19 -0.72 -4.42 -6.24
C CYS A 19 -0.26 -2.96 -6.09
N PRO A 20 -0.70 -2.24 -5.05
CA PRO A 20 -0.07 -1.01 -4.58
C PRO A 20 1.16 -1.30 -3.71
N TRP A 21 2.14 -0.41 -3.75
CA TRP A 21 3.36 -0.43 -2.95
C TRP A 21 3.39 0.81 -2.06
N VAL A 22 3.64 0.62 -0.77
CA VAL A 22 3.68 1.69 0.24
C VAL A 22 5.11 1.87 0.72
N PRO A 23 5.66 3.09 0.73
CA PRO A 23 7.03 3.35 1.20
C PRO A 23 7.21 2.85 2.64
N SER A 24 8.37 2.27 2.95
CA SER A 24 8.65 1.68 4.28
C SER A 24 8.36 2.64 5.43
N GLU A 25 8.65 3.93 5.26
CA GLU A 25 8.40 4.97 6.24
C GLU A 25 6.91 5.23 6.53
N LEU A 26 6.02 4.95 5.56
CA LEU A 26 4.56 5.10 5.69
C LEU A 26 3.86 3.78 6.01
N TRP A 27 4.59 2.67 5.98
CA TRP A 27 4.01 1.34 6.15
C TRP A 27 3.38 1.11 7.53
N PRO A 28 4.02 1.46 8.67
CA PRO A 28 3.40 1.31 9.99
C PRO A 28 2.11 2.12 10.12
N ASP A 29 2.11 3.36 9.61
CA ASP A 29 0.95 4.25 9.64
C ASP A 29 -0.20 3.71 8.78
N PHE A 30 0.12 3.16 7.61
CA PHE A 30 -0.87 2.50 6.76
C PHE A 30 -1.52 1.31 7.48
N LEU A 31 -0.71 0.42 8.06
CA LEU A 31 -1.20 -0.76 8.79
C LEU A 31 -2.12 -0.38 9.97
N ALA A 32 -1.74 0.64 10.72
CA ALA A 32 -2.55 1.19 11.81
C ALA A 32 -3.87 1.77 11.28
N ALA A 33 -3.84 2.54 10.18
CA ALA A 33 -5.01 3.17 9.59
C ALA A 33 -6.02 2.16 9.00
N VAL A 34 -5.55 1.02 8.49
CA VAL A 34 -6.43 -0.03 7.95
C VAL A 34 -6.79 -1.12 8.98
N GLY A 35 -6.18 -1.09 10.18
CA GLY A 35 -6.38 -2.08 11.22
C GLY A 35 -5.99 -3.50 10.79
N ARG A 36 -4.90 -3.63 10.01
CA ARG A 36 -4.43 -4.92 9.48
C ARG A 36 -3.01 -5.22 9.91
N THR A 37 -2.73 -6.51 10.08
CA THR A 37 -1.39 -7.03 10.29
C THR A 37 -0.90 -7.68 8.98
N PRO A 38 0.36 -7.45 8.56
CA PRO A 38 0.95 -8.14 7.43
C PRO A 38 0.92 -9.66 7.62
N ASN A 39 0.74 -10.40 6.53
CA ASN A 39 0.90 -11.84 6.51
C ASN A 39 2.39 -12.24 6.51
N LEU A 40 2.67 -13.55 6.43
CA LEU A 40 4.03 -14.12 6.47
C LEU A 40 4.97 -13.57 5.37
N ILE A 41 4.41 -13.07 4.26
CA ILE A 41 5.19 -12.50 3.14
C ILE A 41 5.25 -10.97 3.16
N GLY A 42 4.80 -10.33 4.26
CA GLY A 42 4.85 -8.87 4.42
C GLY A 42 3.79 -8.11 3.62
N ALA A 43 2.64 -8.73 3.31
CA ALA A 43 1.57 -8.09 2.54
C ALA A 43 0.23 -8.07 3.29
N VAL A 44 -0.65 -7.13 2.94
CA VAL A 44 -2.05 -7.10 3.42
C VAL A 44 -3.03 -7.06 2.25
N ILE A 45 -4.24 -7.55 2.47
CA ILE A 45 -5.34 -7.36 1.52
C ILE A 45 -6.16 -6.14 1.95
N TYR A 46 -6.23 -5.15 1.08
CA TYR A 46 -6.99 -3.92 1.28
C TYR A 46 -7.71 -3.53 -0.02
N ARG A 47 -9.02 -3.24 0.04
CA ARG A 47 -9.88 -2.96 -1.13
C ARG A 47 -9.73 -3.96 -2.29
N ASN A 48 -9.67 -5.26 -1.98
CA ASN A 48 -9.44 -6.35 -2.94
C ASN A 48 -8.11 -6.27 -3.72
N LYS A 49 -7.14 -5.50 -3.20
CA LYS A 49 -5.78 -5.41 -3.72
C LYS A 49 -4.79 -6.01 -2.72
N THR A 50 -3.70 -6.55 -3.23
CA THR A 50 -2.55 -6.91 -2.39
C THR A 50 -1.72 -5.65 -2.20
N VAL A 51 -1.59 -5.14 -0.98
CA VAL A 51 -0.72 -3.99 -0.68
C VAL A 51 0.56 -4.49 -0.03
N ARG A 52 1.70 -3.97 -0.47
CA ARG A 52 3.03 -4.38 -0.01
C ARG A 52 3.85 -3.20 0.48
N GLU A 53 4.78 -3.48 1.38
CA GLU A 53 5.87 -2.57 1.70
C GLU A 53 6.83 -2.45 0.51
N GLY A 54 7.18 -1.21 0.15
CA GLY A 54 8.14 -0.82 -0.87
C GLY A 54 9.53 -0.53 -0.28
N ALA A 55 10.41 0.09 -1.06
CA ALA A 55 11.71 0.54 -0.56
C ALA A 55 11.57 1.90 0.15
N PRO A 56 12.54 2.31 1.00
CA PRO A 56 12.53 3.64 1.60
C PRO A 56 12.55 4.73 0.53
N LEU A 57 11.87 5.86 0.79
CA LEU A 57 11.83 7.03 -0.09
C LEU A 57 11.22 6.77 -1.47
N THR A 58 10.53 5.63 -1.66
CA THR A 58 9.73 5.42 -2.88
C THR A 58 8.43 6.22 -2.81
N ASP A 59 7.74 6.33 -3.93
CA ASP A 59 6.36 6.82 -3.93
C ASP A 59 5.37 5.68 -3.72
N ILE A 60 4.14 6.02 -3.34
CA ILE A 60 3.03 5.07 -3.42
C ILE A 60 2.73 4.82 -4.88
N THR A 61 2.92 3.60 -5.34
CA THR A 61 2.80 3.26 -6.77
C THR A 61 2.09 1.94 -6.97
N THR A 62 1.38 1.81 -8.09
CA THR A 62 0.79 0.57 -8.57
C THR A 62 1.67 -0.17 -9.59
N ARG A 63 2.76 0.47 -10.04
CA ARG A 63 3.72 -0.08 -11.00
C ARG A 63 4.87 -0.74 -10.26
N ARG A 64 5.31 -1.90 -10.76
CA ARG A 64 6.58 -2.50 -10.34
C ARG A 64 7.71 -1.66 -10.95
N TYR A 65 8.64 -1.20 -10.12
CA TYR A 65 9.95 -0.72 -10.58
C TYR A 65 10.67 -1.79 -11.41
#